data_AF-A0A4V5TZH5-F1
#
_entry.id   AF-A0A4V5TZH5-F1
#
_cell.length_a   1.000
_cell.length_b   1.000
_cell.length_c   1.000
_cell.angle_alpha   90.00
_cell.angle_beta   90.00
_cell.angle_gamma   90.00
#
_symmetry.space_group_name_H-M   'P 1'
#
loop_
_entity.id
_entity.type
_entity.pdbx_description
1 polymer ?
#
loop_
_entity_poly.entity_id
_entity_poly.type
_entity_poly.pdbx_seq_one_letter_code
_entity_poly.pdbx_strand_id
1 'polypeptide(L)'
;MCDHCGCRDLLPIGELMDEHDRLRELSAHVRSHLAAGEDAAARTHLTELLVVLGPHVGKEEGYLFPQLRRSAELTDHVGVLEGEHAALYDDVDDLDDAAGEEWRAGVLRVLDALAEHMFKEDFGLFPAALATLDGADWDAMAGWGSAGQPAGSSSSVGQSSGGSPASAASRSTVSSTTSSGGGAPLGEASSGRTSAGSRSEPVASRAQAAKPSASASTSTGSEASGSSK
;
A
#
# COMPACT_ATOMS: atom_id res chain seq x y z
N MET A 1 10.59 4.22 5.03
CA MET A 1 9.95 4.26 6.36
C MET A 1 10.65 5.27 7.24
N CYS A 2 9.96 6.35 7.60
CA CYS A 2 10.47 7.35 8.53
C CYS A 2 9.94 7.05 9.93
N ASP A 3 10.68 6.25 10.71
CA ASP A 3 10.38 5.93 12.12
C ASP A 3 10.52 7.12 13.09
N HIS A 4 10.56 8.35 12.57
CA HIS A 4 10.86 9.56 13.34
C HIS A 4 9.75 10.61 13.34
N CYS A 5 8.64 10.39 12.65
CA CYS A 5 7.55 11.37 12.59
C CYS A 5 6.37 11.04 13.52
N GLY A 6 6.39 9.91 14.25
CA GLY A 6 5.31 9.50 15.17
C GLY A 6 4.00 9.08 14.49
N CYS A 7 3.97 9.07 13.15
CA CYS A 7 2.76 8.76 12.36
C CYS A 7 2.16 7.38 12.66
N ARG A 8 3.01 6.40 12.99
CA ARG A 8 2.58 5.04 13.33
C ARG A 8 1.95 4.90 14.73
N ASP A 9 2.15 5.88 15.60
CA ASP A 9 1.62 5.82 16.97
C ASP A 9 0.13 6.22 17.05
N LEU A 10 -0.41 6.82 15.98
CA LEU A 10 -1.85 7.00 15.80
C LEU A 10 -2.44 5.80 15.05
N LEU A 11 -3.31 5.06 15.74
CA LEU A 11 -3.89 3.81 15.25
C LEU A 11 -4.46 3.90 13.82
N PRO A 12 -5.18 4.97 13.41
CA PRO A 12 -5.72 5.04 12.05
C PRO A 12 -4.65 5.06 10.96
N ILE A 13 -3.69 5.98 11.06
CA ILE A 13 -2.63 6.14 10.06
C ILE A 13 -1.68 4.93 10.09
N GLY A 14 -1.34 4.43 11.28
CA GLY A 14 -0.52 3.22 11.41
C GLY A 14 -1.13 2.02 10.67
N GLU A 15 -2.44 1.81 10.81
CA GLU A 15 -3.14 0.71 10.13
C GLU A 15 -3.16 0.87 8.60
N LEU A 16 -3.41 2.07 8.07
CA LEU A 16 -3.33 2.32 6.62
C LEU A 16 -1.92 2.09 6.07
N MET A 17 -0.88 2.50 6.80
CA MET A 17 0.51 2.26 6.40
C MET A 17 0.86 0.77 6.40
N ASP A 18 0.37 0.00 7.37
CA ASP A 18 0.57 -1.45 7.40
C ASP A 18 -0.14 -2.14 6.22
N GLU A 19 -1.31 -1.63 5.81
CA GLU A 19 -1.99 -2.08 4.60
C GLU A 19 -1.23 -1.71 3.33
N HIS A 20 -0.65 -0.51 3.23
CA HIS A 20 0.24 -0.15 2.12
C HIS A 20 1.43 -1.09 2.02
N ASP A 21 2.02 -1.48 3.15
CA ASP A 21 3.12 -2.46 3.15
C ASP A 21 2.65 -3.82 2.62
N ARG A 22 1.45 -4.27 3.00
CA ARG A 22 0.86 -5.50 2.48
C ARG A 22 0.53 -5.41 0.98
N LEU A 23 -0.02 -4.29 0.52
CA LEU A 23 -0.33 -4.05 -0.89
C LEU A 23 0.95 -4.04 -1.75
N ARG A 24 2.05 -3.47 -1.25
CA ARG A 24 3.37 -3.51 -1.90
C ARG A 24 3.93 -4.92 -1.99
N GLU A 25 3.83 -5.70 -0.93
CA GLU A 25 4.25 -7.11 -0.91
C GLU A 25 3.50 -7.91 -1.97
N LEU A 26 2.16 -7.83 -1.99
CA LEU A 26 1.33 -8.51 -2.97
C LEU A 26 1.61 -8.04 -4.39
N SER A 27 1.79 -6.73 -4.60
CA SER A 27 2.19 -6.16 -5.90
C SER A 27 3.51 -6.75 -6.40
N ALA A 28 4.50 -6.91 -5.51
CA ALA A 28 5.78 -7.52 -5.86
C ALA A 28 5.62 -9.00 -6.26
N HIS A 29 4.77 -9.77 -5.57
CA HIS A 29 4.46 -11.15 -5.94
C HIS A 29 3.78 -11.24 -7.31
N VAL A 30 2.78 -10.40 -7.58
CA VAL A 30 2.12 -10.34 -8.89
C VAL A 30 3.13 -10.07 -9.99
N ARG A 31 3.98 -9.04 -9.84
CA ARG A 31 5.05 -8.73 -10.82
C ARG A 31 6.02 -9.89 -11.03
N SER A 32 6.41 -10.57 -9.95
CA SER A 32 7.31 -11.73 -10.02
C SER A 32 6.69 -12.87 -10.82
N HIS A 33 5.42 -13.20 -10.57
CA HIS A 33 4.72 -14.26 -11.30
C HIS A 33 4.52 -13.90 -12.77
N LEU A 34 4.18 -12.65 -13.09
CA LEU A 34 4.09 -12.17 -14.47
C LEU A 34 5.43 -12.33 -15.21
N ALA A 35 6.54 -11.95 -14.56
CA ALA A 35 7.89 -12.09 -15.13
C ALA A 35 8.29 -13.56 -15.37
N ALA A 36 7.78 -14.49 -14.56
CA ALA A 36 7.98 -15.93 -14.71
C ALA A 36 7.01 -16.59 -15.73
N GLY A 37 6.03 -15.84 -16.25
CA GLY A 37 4.97 -16.38 -17.13
C GLY A 37 3.87 -17.16 -16.39
N GLU A 38 3.77 -16.99 -15.08
CA GLU A 38 2.88 -17.74 -14.18
C GLU A 38 1.54 -17.01 -13.96
N ASP A 39 0.77 -16.79 -15.03
CA ASP A 39 -0.45 -15.95 -14.98
C ASP A 39 -1.48 -16.39 -13.95
N ALA A 40 -1.64 -17.70 -13.76
CA ALA A 40 -2.57 -18.23 -12.77
C ALA A 40 -2.17 -17.82 -11.34
N ALA A 41 -0.87 -17.83 -11.02
CA ALA A 41 -0.36 -17.41 -9.72
C ALA A 41 -0.42 -15.88 -9.56
N ALA A 42 -0.19 -15.12 -10.64
CA ALA A 42 -0.38 -13.68 -10.67
C ALA A 42 -1.84 -13.30 -10.40
N ARG A 43 -2.83 -14.01 -10.99
CA ARG A 43 -4.25 -13.80 -10.73
C ARG A 43 -4.61 -14.04 -9.27
N THR A 44 -4.12 -15.12 -8.66
CA THR A 44 -4.37 -15.40 -7.24
C THR A 44 -3.90 -14.25 -6.35
N HIS A 45 -2.66 -13.77 -6.54
CA HIS A 45 -2.14 -12.66 -5.72
C HIS A 45 -2.82 -11.32 -6.03
N LEU A 46 -3.27 -11.10 -7.27
CA LEU A 46 -4.09 -9.94 -7.59
C LEU A 46 -5.43 -9.98 -6.86
N THR A 47 -6.10 -11.14 -6.78
CA THR A 47 -7.32 -11.30 -5.98
C THR A 47 -7.05 -11.03 -4.49
N GLU A 48 -5.95 -11.52 -3.94
CA GLU A 48 -5.56 -11.22 -2.54
C GLU A 48 -5.30 -9.73 -2.33
N LEU A 49 -4.68 -9.05 -3.30
CA LEU A 49 -4.45 -7.60 -3.26
C LEU A 49 -5.77 -6.84 -3.19
N LEU A 50 -6.76 -7.20 -4.00
CA LEU A 50 -8.07 -6.55 -4.01
C LEU A 50 -8.84 -6.75 -2.70
N VAL A 51 -8.64 -7.88 -2.01
CA VAL A 51 -9.21 -8.12 -0.68
C VAL A 51 -8.66 -7.16 0.38
N VAL A 52 -7.42 -6.67 0.21
CA VAL A 52 -6.83 -5.65 1.09
C VAL A 52 -7.22 -4.24 0.62
N LEU A 53 -7.18 -3.98 -0.69
CA LEU A 53 -7.45 -2.66 -1.27
C LEU A 53 -8.88 -2.18 -0.98
N GLY A 54 -9.88 -3.06 -1.07
CA GLY A 54 -11.28 -2.69 -0.83
C GLY A 54 -11.53 -2.08 0.57
N PRO A 55 -11.22 -2.81 1.66
CA PRO A 55 -11.34 -2.27 3.01
C PRO A 55 -10.46 -1.04 3.27
N HIS A 56 -9.27 -0.98 2.66
CA HIS A 56 -8.37 0.16 2.76
C HIS A 56 -9.04 1.45 2.25
N VAL A 57 -9.49 1.45 0.99
CA VAL A 57 -10.23 2.58 0.38
C VAL A 57 -11.49 2.90 1.20
N GLY A 58 -12.21 1.88 1.65
CA GLY A 58 -13.41 2.06 2.48
C GLY A 58 -13.14 2.77 3.81
N LYS A 59 -11.97 2.57 4.43
CA LYS A 59 -11.58 3.30 5.64
C LYS A 59 -11.24 4.75 5.35
N GLU A 60 -10.55 4.99 4.25
CA GLU A 60 -10.16 6.35 3.86
C GLU A 60 -11.37 7.19 3.52
N GLU A 61 -12.20 6.75 2.58
CA GLU A 61 -13.38 7.48 2.13
C GLU A 61 -14.47 7.53 3.18
N GLY A 62 -14.61 6.48 4.00
CA GLY A 62 -15.63 6.37 5.03
C GLY A 62 -15.33 7.17 6.29
N TYR A 63 -14.05 7.35 6.63
CA TYR A 63 -13.65 7.89 7.94
C TYR A 63 -12.62 9.02 7.83
N LEU A 64 -11.47 8.80 7.18
CA LEU A 64 -10.37 9.78 7.17
C LEU A 64 -10.68 11.00 6.29
N PHE A 65 -11.01 10.78 5.01
CA PHE A 65 -11.24 11.82 4.02
C PHE A 65 -12.37 12.79 4.41
N PRO A 66 -13.50 12.34 5.01
CA PRO A 66 -14.51 13.25 5.55
C PRO A 66 -13.96 14.25 6.57
N GLN A 67 -13.02 13.85 7.44
CA GLN A 67 -12.41 14.77 8.40
C GLN A 67 -11.49 15.78 7.70
N LEU A 68 -10.67 15.29 6.75
CA LEU A 68 -9.71 16.11 6.01
C LEU A 68 -10.38 17.16 5.12
N ARG A 69 -11.55 16.87 4.56
CA ARG A 69 -12.34 17.83 3.77
C ARG A 69 -12.75 19.10 4.50
N ARG A 70 -12.78 19.06 5.84
CA ARG A 70 -13.10 20.25 6.63
C ARG A 70 -11.94 21.27 6.58
N SER A 71 -10.75 20.85 6.19
CA SER A 71 -9.63 21.72 5.86
C SER A 71 -9.73 22.20 4.41
N ALA A 72 -9.78 23.52 4.23
CA ALA A 72 -9.76 24.14 2.91
C ALA A 72 -8.46 23.84 2.13
N GLU A 73 -7.37 23.53 2.82
CA GLU A 73 -6.08 23.20 2.19
C GLU A 73 -6.04 21.77 1.64
N LEU A 74 -6.83 20.86 2.19
CA LEU A 74 -6.79 19.43 1.86
C LEU A 74 -7.98 18.96 1.02
N THR A 75 -9.08 19.73 0.97
CA THR A 75 -10.31 19.31 0.27
C THR A 75 -10.08 18.97 -1.21
N ASP A 76 -9.29 19.75 -1.94
CA ASP A 76 -9.01 19.50 -3.36
C ASP A 76 -8.10 18.27 -3.53
N HIS A 77 -7.15 18.08 -2.62
CA HIS A 77 -6.24 16.94 -2.65
C HIS A 77 -6.98 15.62 -2.37
N VAL A 78 -7.91 15.62 -1.42
CA VAL A 78 -8.81 14.48 -1.16
C VAL A 78 -9.63 14.14 -2.42
N GLY A 79 -10.18 15.15 -3.11
CA GLY A 79 -10.93 14.91 -4.35
C GLY A 79 -10.10 14.28 -5.47
N VAL A 80 -8.80 14.57 -5.53
CA VAL A 80 -7.87 13.90 -6.45
C VAL A 80 -7.72 12.42 -6.08
N LEU A 81 -7.49 12.10 -4.80
CA LEU A 81 -7.25 10.74 -4.35
C LEU A 81 -8.47 9.82 -4.53
N GLU A 82 -9.69 10.30 -4.27
CA GLU A 82 -10.90 9.55 -4.57
C GLU A 82 -11.11 9.33 -6.07
N GLY A 83 -10.73 10.32 -6.89
CA GLY A 83 -10.70 10.16 -8.34
C GLY A 83 -9.72 9.06 -8.77
N GLU A 84 -8.59 8.95 -8.08
CA GLU A 84 -7.63 7.87 -8.29
C GLU A 84 -8.15 6.50 -7.83
N HIS A 85 -8.89 6.44 -6.71
CA HIS A 85 -9.59 5.21 -6.29
C HIS A 85 -10.60 4.75 -7.35
N ALA A 86 -11.45 5.66 -7.83
CA ALA A 86 -12.43 5.35 -8.85
C ALA A 86 -11.75 4.83 -10.13
N ALA A 87 -10.69 5.51 -10.58
CA ALA A 87 -9.92 5.09 -11.75
C ALA A 87 -9.24 3.72 -11.54
N LEU A 88 -8.74 3.42 -10.34
CA LEU A 88 -8.17 2.10 -10.02
C LEU A 88 -9.23 1.00 -10.11
N TYR A 89 -10.46 1.24 -9.64
CA TYR A 89 -11.53 0.26 -9.77
C TYR A 89 -11.98 0.07 -11.22
N ASP A 90 -12.10 1.15 -11.99
CA ASP A 90 -12.39 1.07 -13.43
C ASP A 90 -11.30 0.25 -14.16
N ASP A 91 -10.02 0.51 -13.89
CA ASP A 91 -8.89 -0.23 -14.48
C ASP A 91 -8.88 -1.71 -14.07
N VAL A 92 -9.38 -2.04 -12.87
CA VAL A 92 -9.51 -3.44 -12.39
C VAL A 92 -10.68 -4.13 -13.07
N ASP A 93 -11.83 -3.48 -13.20
CA ASP A 93 -13.01 -4.02 -13.89
C ASP A 93 -12.71 -4.29 -15.37
N ASP A 94 -11.95 -3.41 -16.03
CA ASP A 94 -11.48 -3.61 -17.41
C ASP A 94 -10.63 -4.88 -17.60
N LEU A 95 -10.04 -5.44 -16.53
CA LEU A 95 -9.26 -6.68 -16.61
C LEU A 95 -10.13 -7.93 -16.81
N ASP A 96 -11.42 -7.88 -16.48
CA ASP A 96 -12.33 -9.03 -16.61
C ASP A 96 -12.55 -9.42 -18.08
N ASP A 97 -12.52 -8.44 -18.98
CA ASP A 97 -12.64 -8.64 -20.42
C ASP A 97 -11.29 -8.88 -21.12
N ALA A 98 -10.17 -8.65 -20.42
CA ALA A 98 -8.83 -8.76 -20.99
C ALA A 98 -8.24 -10.19 -20.91
N ALA A 99 -7.39 -10.54 -21.89
CA ALA A 99 -6.70 -11.83 -21.92
C ALA A 99 -5.25 -11.74 -22.43
N GLY A 100 -4.44 -12.78 -22.14
CA GLY A 100 -3.08 -12.88 -22.64
C GLY A 100 -2.21 -11.68 -22.29
N GLU A 101 -1.53 -11.10 -23.28
CA GLU A 101 -0.66 -9.93 -23.10
C GLU A 101 -1.40 -8.65 -22.71
N GLU A 102 -2.65 -8.49 -23.16
CA GLU A 102 -3.46 -7.33 -22.79
C GLU A 102 -3.77 -7.32 -21.30
N TRP A 103 -4.16 -8.48 -20.77
CA TRP A 103 -4.36 -8.66 -19.33
C TRP A 103 -3.08 -8.39 -18.54
N ARG A 104 -1.94 -8.93 -18.98
CA ARG A 104 -0.63 -8.68 -18.33
C ARG A 104 -0.31 -7.18 -18.30
N ALA A 105 -0.49 -6.49 -19.42
CA ALA A 105 -0.23 -5.07 -19.52
C ALA A 105 -1.20 -4.25 -18.64
N GLY A 106 -2.47 -4.65 -18.58
CA GLY A 106 -3.47 -4.04 -17.70
C GLY A 106 -3.09 -4.15 -16.22
N VAL A 107 -2.73 -5.36 -15.77
CA VAL A 107 -2.29 -5.58 -14.38
C VAL A 107 -1.09 -4.69 -14.05
N LEU A 108 -0.09 -4.60 -14.93
CA LEU A 108 1.06 -3.73 -14.66
C LEU A 108 0.68 -2.26 -14.52
N ARG A 109 -0.29 -1.76 -15.32
CA ARG A 109 -0.80 -0.39 -15.19
C ARG A 109 -1.49 -0.17 -13.84
N VAL A 110 -2.37 -1.09 -13.42
CA VAL A 110 -3.02 -1.05 -12.11
C VAL A 110 -1.98 -0.99 -10.98
N LEU A 111 -0.96 -1.85 -11.03
CA LEU A 111 0.08 -1.88 -10.00
C LEU A 111 0.98 -0.64 -10.00
N ASP A 112 1.19 0.00 -11.16
CA ASP A 112 1.93 1.26 -11.25
C ASP A 112 1.09 2.43 -10.68
N ALA A 113 -0.20 2.49 -11.03
CA ALA A 113 -1.13 3.49 -10.51
C ALA A 113 -1.29 3.37 -8.98
N LEU A 114 -1.45 2.15 -8.47
CA LEU A 114 -1.54 1.89 -7.03
C LEU A 114 -0.26 2.32 -6.29
N ALA A 115 0.92 2.07 -6.88
CA ALA A 115 2.19 2.47 -6.27
C ALA A 115 2.32 4.00 -6.16
N GLU A 116 1.92 4.73 -7.21
CA GLU A 116 1.90 6.19 -7.22
C GLU A 116 0.88 6.76 -6.23
N HIS A 117 -0.29 6.14 -6.15
CA HIS A 117 -1.34 6.51 -5.20
C HIS A 117 -0.86 6.39 -3.75
N MET A 118 -0.39 5.20 -3.34
CA MET A 118 0.16 4.97 -2.00
C MET A 118 1.34 5.91 -1.67
N PHE A 119 2.10 6.34 -2.68
CA PHE A 119 3.20 7.29 -2.48
C PHE A 119 2.69 8.68 -2.11
N LYS A 120 1.64 9.19 -2.77
CA LYS A 120 1.03 10.49 -2.46
C LYS A 120 0.46 10.51 -1.05
N GLU A 121 -0.06 9.38 -0.59
CA GLU A 121 -0.62 9.28 0.75
C GLU A 121 0.45 9.16 1.82
N ASP A 122 1.35 8.19 1.70
CA ASP A 122 2.40 7.94 2.69
C ASP A 122 3.30 9.16 2.93
N PHE A 123 3.60 9.91 1.87
CA PHE A 123 4.56 11.01 1.91
C PHE A 123 3.91 12.39 1.75
N GLY A 124 2.60 12.45 1.53
CA GLY A 124 1.85 13.69 1.36
C GLY A 124 0.65 13.75 2.31
N LEU A 125 -0.40 13.01 2.00
CA LEU A 125 -1.67 13.12 2.72
C LEU A 125 -1.56 12.75 4.21
N PHE A 126 -0.94 11.61 4.55
CA PHE A 126 -0.89 11.14 5.95
C PHE A 126 -0.06 12.07 6.86
N PRO A 127 1.14 12.55 6.47
CA PRO A 127 1.83 13.59 7.22
C PRO A 127 1.01 14.88 7.35
N ALA A 128 0.30 15.30 6.29
CA ALA A 128 -0.54 16.49 6.33
C ALA A 128 -1.75 16.33 7.27
N ALA A 129 -2.37 15.14 7.28
CA ALA A 129 -3.45 14.78 8.19
C ALA A 129 -3.02 14.93 9.66
N LEU A 130 -1.83 14.45 10.01
CA LEU A 130 -1.27 14.58 11.36
C LEU A 130 -1.01 16.03 11.77
N ALA A 131 -0.61 16.88 10.82
CA ALA A 131 -0.38 18.29 11.07
C ALA A 131 -1.68 19.10 11.18
N THR A 132 -2.78 18.60 10.61
CA THR A 132 -4.03 19.36 10.44
C THR A 132 -5.13 18.95 11.41
N LEU A 133 -5.29 17.64 11.65
CA LEU A 133 -6.39 17.11 12.46
C LEU A 133 -6.07 17.18 13.95
N ASP A 134 -7.04 17.62 14.74
CA ASP A 134 -6.93 17.68 16.20
C ASP A 134 -7.53 16.44 16.89
N GLY A 135 -7.40 16.37 18.22
CA GLY A 135 -7.89 15.22 18.99
C GLY A 135 -9.38 14.92 18.81
N ALA A 136 -10.23 15.95 18.66
CA ALA A 136 -11.66 15.75 18.47
C ALA A 136 -11.97 15.14 17.09
N ASP A 137 -11.15 15.44 16.10
CA ASP A 137 -11.26 14.87 14.75
C ASP A 137 -10.88 13.40 14.73
N TRP A 138 -9.82 13.03 15.44
CA TRP A 138 -9.42 11.65 15.63
C TRP A 138 -10.48 10.86 16.43
N ASP A 139 -11.05 11.46 17.48
CA ASP A 139 -12.13 10.87 18.28
C ASP A 139 -13.43 10.67 17.45
N ALA A 140 -13.71 11.58 16.50
CA ALA A 140 -14.88 11.51 15.64
C ALA A 140 -14.88 10.30 14.69
N MET A 141 -13.72 9.67 14.48
CA MET A 141 -13.59 8.42 13.72
C MET A 141 -13.89 7.16 14.57
N ALA A 142 -14.68 7.31 15.63
CA ALA A 142 -15.20 6.20 16.43
C ALA A 142 -15.96 5.18 15.54
N GLY A 143 -15.29 4.08 15.19
CA GLY A 143 -15.78 3.08 14.24
C GLY A 143 -14.71 2.55 13.27
N TRP A 144 -13.56 3.23 13.18
CA TRP A 144 -12.40 2.89 12.35
C TRP A 144 -12.10 1.39 12.22
N GLY A 145 -11.99 0.66 13.34
CA GLY A 145 -11.65 -0.77 13.35
C GLY A 145 -12.82 -1.73 13.08
N SER A 146 -14.04 -1.24 12.88
CA SER A 146 -15.22 -2.08 12.60
C SER A 146 -15.50 -2.23 11.10
N ALA A 147 -14.90 -1.39 10.26
CA ALA A 147 -15.09 -1.40 8.81
C ALA A 147 -14.35 -2.55 8.09
N GLY A 148 -13.31 -3.12 8.72
CA GLY A 148 -12.47 -4.19 8.15
C GLY A 148 -12.80 -5.62 8.61
N GLN A 149 -13.80 -5.83 9.49
CA GLN A 149 -14.19 -7.20 9.86
C GLN A 149 -15.28 -7.72 8.92
N PRO A 150 -15.05 -8.82 8.16
CA PRO A 150 -16.16 -9.54 7.56
C PRO A 150 -17.08 -10.02 8.68
N ALA A 151 -18.40 -9.87 8.48
CA ALA A 151 -19.43 -10.32 9.41
C ALA A 151 -19.33 -11.85 9.61
N GLY A 152 -18.47 -12.28 10.54
CA GLY A 152 -18.13 -13.66 10.82
C GLY A 152 -18.47 -14.00 12.26
N SER A 153 -19.66 -14.59 12.44
CA SER A 153 -20.00 -15.52 13.51
C SER A 153 -19.71 -15.07 14.94
N SER A 154 -20.67 -14.36 15.55
CA SER A 154 -20.85 -14.39 17.00
C SER A 154 -21.10 -15.83 17.46
N SER A 155 -20.03 -16.57 17.76
CA SER A 155 -20.12 -17.77 18.58
C SER A 155 -20.30 -17.29 20.02
N SER A 156 -21.56 -17.26 20.46
CA SER A 156 -21.91 -17.12 21.86
C SER A 156 -21.33 -18.30 22.65
N VAL A 157 -20.13 -18.14 23.20
CA VAL A 157 -19.61 -19.06 24.22
C VAL A 157 -20.42 -18.82 25.48
N GLY A 158 -21.25 -19.81 25.80
CA GLY A 158 -22.11 -19.82 26.96
C GLY A 158 -21.34 -19.64 28.27
N GLN A 159 -21.89 -18.78 29.12
CA GLN A 159 -21.55 -18.69 30.53
C GLN A 159 -21.68 -20.08 31.18
N SER A 160 -20.61 -20.54 31.81
CA SER A 160 -20.68 -21.60 32.82
C SER A 160 -20.00 -21.11 34.09
N SER A 161 -20.85 -20.76 35.04
CA SER A 161 -20.56 -20.52 36.44
C SER A 161 -20.00 -21.77 37.13
N GLY A 162 -18.98 -21.61 37.97
CA GLY A 162 -18.76 -22.54 39.09
C GLY A 162 -17.32 -22.73 39.56
N GLY A 163 -17.02 -22.21 40.75
CA GLY A 163 -16.26 -22.96 41.77
C GLY A 163 -14.73 -22.85 41.80
N SER A 164 -14.22 -21.97 42.67
CA SER A 164 -13.06 -22.27 43.53
C SER A 164 -13.53 -23.16 44.70
N PRO A 165 -12.71 -24.06 45.31
CA PRO A 165 -11.46 -23.66 45.95
C PRO A 165 -10.29 -24.69 46.02
N ALA A 166 -9.11 -24.12 46.35
CA ALA A 166 -8.04 -24.59 47.25
C ALA A 166 -7.23 -25.89 47.03
N SER A 167 -5.90 -25.67 47.14
CA SER A 167 -4.87 -26.47 47.80
C SER A 167 -4.46 -27.85 47.26
N ALA A 168 -3.21 -27.94 46.79
CA ALA A 168 -2.24 -28.92 47.28
C ALA A 168 -0.80 -28.51 46.93
N ALA A 169 0.03 -28.41 47.96
CA ALA A 169 1.48 -28.33 47.86
C ALA A 169 2.06 -29.71 47.49
N SER A 170 3.15 -29.73 46.73
CA SER A 170 4.20 -30.75 46.88
C SER A 170 5.54 -30.22 46.36
N ARG A 171 6.51 -30.23 47.27
CA ARG A 171 7.94 -30.00 47.05
C ARG A 171 8.63 -31.36 46.89
N SER A 172 9.90 -31.30 46.45
CA SER A 172 10.95 -32.34 46.39
C SER A 172 11.10 -33.02 45.03
N THR A 173 12.27 -33.27 44.45
CA THR A 173 13.68 -33.15 44.90
C THR A 173 14.60 -33.46 43.70
N VAL A 174 15.67 -32.67 43.55
CA VAL A 174 17.10 -32.99 43.22
C VAL A 174 17.55 -33.90 42.05
N SER A 175 18.65 -33.42 41.45
CA SER A 175 19.86 -34.14 40.96
C SER A 175 20.03 -34.50 39.47
N SER A 176 20.74 -33.60 38.78
CA SER A 176 22.01 -33.76 38.04
C SER A 176 22.49 -35.12 37.49
N THR A 177 22.96 -35.13 36.23
CA THR A 177 24.22 -35.71 35.68
C THR A 177 24.24 -35.50 34.13
N THR A 178 25.10 -34.68 33.53
CA THR A 178 26.46 -34.91 32.96
C THR A 178 26.61 -36.03 31.92
N SER A 179 26.90 -35.66 30.66
CA SER A 179 27.90 -36.24 29.72
C SER A 179 27.65 -35.64 28.33
N SER A 180 28.54 -34.85 27.71
CA SER A 180 29.89 -35.12 27.18
C SER A 180 29.92 -35.92 25.87
N GLY A 181 30.47 -35.28 24.83
CA GLY A 181 30.87 -35.85 23.52
C GLY A 181 30.47 -34.89 22.39
N GLY A 182 31.35 -34.16 21.69
CA GLY A 182 32.75 -34.36 21.37
C GLY A 182 32.87 -34.58 19.86
N GLY A 183 33.56 -33.69 19.13
CA GLY A 183 34.01 -33.97 17.76
C GLY A 183 33.88 -32.85 16.74
N ALA A 184 34.90 -32.01 16.66
CA ALA A 184 35.40 -31.37 15.43
C ALA A 184 36.95 -31.61 15.44
N PRO A 185 37.76 -31.27 14.42
CA PRO A 185 37.48 -30.66 13.11
C PRO A 185 38.32 -31.32 11.96
N LEU A 186 38.36 -30.64 10.80
CA LEU A 186 39.46 -30.51 9.83
C LEU A 186 39.14 -30.99 8.40
N GLY A 187 39.33 -30.05 7.47
CA GLY A 187 39.28 -30.24 6.02
C GLY A 187 39.73 -28.94 5.33
N GLU A 188 41.04 -28.80 5.19
CA GLU A 188 41.75 -27.68 4.57
C GLU A 188 41.50 -27.53 3.06
N ALA A 189 41.41 -26.27 2.64
CA ALA A 189 42.10 -25.61 1.51
C ALA A 189 42.17 -26.25 0.11
N SER A 190 41.73 -25.47 -0.88
CA SER A 190 42.53 -25.27 -2.10
C SER A 190 42.24 -23.91 -2.76
N SER A 191 43.32 -23.16 -2.92
CA SER A 191 43.44 -21.88 -3.64
C SER A 191 43.39 -22.07 -5.15
N GLY A 192 42.82 -21.10 -5.88
CA GLY A 192 42.83 -21.14 -7.34
C GLY A 192 42.39 -19.86 -8.07
N ARG A 193 43.27 -18.85 -8.05
CA ARG A 193 43.68 -18.02 -9.22
C ARG A 193 42.68 -17.11 -9.96
N THR A 194 42.95 -15.80 -9.82
CA THR A 194 43.21 -14.77 -10.88
C THR A 194 42.27 -14.65 -12.09
N SER A 195 41.75 -13.44 -12.34
CA SER A 195 42.26 -12.48 -13.35
C SER A 195 41.16 -11.52 -13.87
N ALA A 196 41.56 -10.25 -14.05
CA ALA A 196 41.09 -9.24 -15.01
C ALA A 196 39.58 -9.23 -15.39
N GLY A 197 38.83 -8.17 -15.13
CA GLY A 197 39.10 -6.83 -15.66
C GLY A 197 38.29 -6.61 -16.94
N SER A 198 37.16 -5.92 -16.83
CA SER A 198 36.65 -5.06 -17.91
C SER A 198 35.64 -4.08 -17.35
N ARG A 199 36.12 -2.83 -17.25
CA ARG A 199 35.32 -1.63 -17.20
C ARG A 199 34.69 -1.42 -18.59
N SER A 200 33.41 -1.08 -18.63
CA SER A 200 32.81 -0.40 -19.78
C SER A 200 31.70 0.50 -19.22
N GLU A 201 32.06 1.74 -18.93
CA GLU A 201 31.14 2.88 -18.98
C GLU A 201 31.22 3.48 -20.41
N PRO A 202 30.52 4.58 -20.71
CA PRO A 202 29.09 4.69 -20.93
C PRO A 202 28.79 5.14 -22.37
N VAL A 203 27.64 4.77 -22.95
CA VAL A 203 27.15 5.43 -24.17
C VAL A 203 26.42 6.69 -23.76
N ALA A 204 27.07 7.82 -24.02
CA ALA A 204 26.48 9.14 -23.98
C ALA A 204 25.78 9.46 -25.31
N SER A 205 24.63 10.12 -25.15
CA SER A 205 24.17 11.26 -25.95
C SER A 205 23.75 11.04 -27.40
N ARG A 206 22.43 11.15 -27.61
CA ARG A 206 21.88 11.83 -28.80
C ARG A 206 20.77 12.78 -28.39
N ALA A 207 21.17 14.01 -28.05
CA ALA A 207 20.32 15.18 -28.13
C ALA A 207 20.41 15.79 -29.54
N GLN A 208 19.25 16.13 -30.12
CA GLN A 208 18.96 17.15 -31.14
C GLN A 208 17.58 16.81 -31.74
N ALA A 209 16.60 17.69 -31.90
CA ALA A 209 16.61 19.15 -31.86
C ALA A 209 15.17 19.67 -31.59
N ALA A 210 15.10 20.79 -30.89
CA ALA A 210 13.93 21.66 -30.86
C ALA A 210 13.73 22.35 -32.21
N LYS A 211 12.47 22.55 -32.61
CA LYS A 211 12.04 23.68 -33.45
C LYS A 211 10.72 24.23 -32.93
N PRO A 212 10.61 25.55 -32.73
CA PRO A 212 9.35 26.25 -32.42
C PRO A 212 8.68 26.74 -33.72
N SER A 213 7.35 26.78 -33.70
CA SER A 213 6.50 27.57 -34.60
C SER A 213 5.10 27.55 -33.98
N ALA A 214 4.28 28.57 -33.99
CA ALA A 214 4.41 30.00 -34.20
C ALA A 214 3.01 30.52 -33.78
N SER A 215 2.98 31.68 -33.16
CA SER A 215 1.77 32.40 -32.78
C SER A 215 0.84 32.66 -33.97
N ALA A 216 -0.47 32.54 -33.76
CA ALA A 216 -1.46 33.29 -34.54
C ALA A 216 -2.69 33.58 -33.66
N SER A 217 -2.60 34.66 -32.91
CA SER A 217 -3.75 35.39 -32.40
C SER A 217 -4.55 35.93 -33.59
N THR A 218 -5.83 35.58 -33.70
CA THR A 218 -6.78 36.37 -34.49
C THR A 218 -7.87 36.88 -33.55
N SER A 219 -7.67 38.13 -33.14
CA SER A 219 -8.72 39.05 -32.77
C SER A 219 -9.51 39.41 -34.04
N THR A 220 -10.81 39.14 -34.05
CA THR A 220 -11.78 39.96 -34.81
C THR A 220 -13.00 40.13 -33.93
N GLY A 221 -13.18 41.35 -33.44
CA GLY A 221 -14.41 41.77 -32.78
C GLY A 221 -15.58 41.80 -33.77
N SER A 222 -16.77 41.70 -33.21
CA SER A 222 -17.97 42.24 -33.84
C SER A 222 -18.89 42.76 -32.73
N GLU A 223 -18.73 44.05 -32.43
CA GLU A 223 -19.81 44.84 -31.88
C GLU A 223 -20.88 45.02 -32.96
N ALA A 224 -22.14 44.76 -32.61
CA ALA A 224 -23.27 45.39 -33.26
C ALA A 224 -24.40 45.59 -32.23
N SER A 225 -24.59 46.87 -31.91
CA SER A 225 -25.76 47.45 -31.27
C SER A 225 -27.08 46.96 -31.85
N GLY A 226 -28.13 46.99 -31.01
CA GLY A 226 -29.42 47.50 -31.48
C GLY A 226 -30.69 46.82 -30.96
N SER A 227 -31.35 47.51 -30.04
CA SER A 227 -32.82 47.67 -29.94
C SER A 227 -33.73 46.45 -29.83
N SER A 228 -34.40 46.31 -28.67
CA SER A 228 -35.84 46.64 -28.51
C SER A 228 -36.42 46.05 -27.22
N LYS A 229 -36.68 46.89 -26.21
CA LYS A 229 -38.00 47.16 -25.60
C LYS A 229 -37.86 47.99 -24.32
#